data_AF-A0A955UYI3-F1
#
_entry.id   AF-A0A955UYI3-F1
#
_cell.length_a   1.000
_cell.length_b   1.000
_cell.length_c   1.000
_cell.angle_alpha   90.00
_cell.angle_beta   90.00
_cell.angle_gamma   90.00
#
_symmetry.space_group_name_H-M   'P 1'
#
loop_
_entity.id
_entity.type
_entity.pdbx_description
1 polymer ?
#
loop_
_entity_poly.entity_id
_entity_poly.type
_entity_poly.pdbx_seq_one_letter_code
_entity_poly.pdbx_strand_id
1 'polypeptide(L)'
;RPRNGFTEMRVLPDPADPTRDLFDAGRRIALGKSERFHVDGAVLGRVAYLIVRTMPEGPGKVRVRVDGREVTVLELERHEGWVEKTIELPADFVRGSFDVELANDGPTDFVDYHAWIVQ
;
A
#
# COMPACT_ATOMS: atom_id res chain seq x y z
N ARG A 1 -17.71 1.07 -5.56
CA ARG A 1 -17.55 0.28 -6.81
C ARG A 1 -16.10 0.39 -7.25
N PRO A 2 -15.39 -0.72 -7.55
CA PRO A 2 -14.04 -0.64 -8.10
C PRO A 2 -14.11 0.17 -9.39
N ARG A 3 -13.27 1.21 -9.51
CA ARG A 3 -13.26 2.08 -10.71
C ARG A 3 -12.37 1.50 -11.82
N ASN A 4 -11.46 0.60 -11.48
CA ASN A 4 -10.67 -0.28 -12.35
C ASN A 4 -9.87 -1.27 -11.46
N GLY A 5 -9.15 -2.21 -12.08
CA GLY A 5 -8.19 -3.11 -11.41
C GLY A 5 -8.61 -4.58 -11.46
N PHE A 6 -7.72 -5.44 -11.93
CA PHE A 6 -7.88 -6.89 -11.87
C PHE A 6 -7.09 -7.45 -10.70
N THR A 7 -7.53 -8.62 -10.22
CA THR A 7 -6.81 -9.37 -9.21
C THR A 7 -5.58 -10.00 -9.84
N GLU A 8 -4.40 -9.71 -9.29
CA GLU A 8 -3.15 -10.39 -9.60
C GLU A 8 -2.97 -11.52 -8.58
N MET A 9 -3.07 -12.76 -9.05
CA MET A 9 -2.89 -13.94 -8.19
C MET A 9 -1.47 -14.46 -8.35
N ARG A 10 -0.79 -14.74 -7.23
CA ARG A 10 0.58 -15.29 -7.23
C ARG A 10 0.78 -16.34 -6.17
N VAL A 11 1.71 -17.23 -6.46
CA VAL A 11 2.36 -18.09 -5.48
C VAL A 11 3.69 -17.43 -5.13
N LEU A 12 3.86 -17.06 -3.87
CA LEU A 12 5.01 -16.31 -3.35
C LEU A 12 5.59 -17.03 -2.13
N PRO A 13 6.88 -16.84 -1.81
CA PRO A 13 7.42 -17.38 -0.56
C PRO A 13 6.61 -16.90 0.64
N ASP A 14 6.31 -17.81 1.58
CA ASP A 14 5.61 -17.48 2.80
C ASP A 14 6.48 -16.54 3.67
N PRO A 15 6.00 -15.33 4.03
CA PRO A 15 6.75 -14.41 4.89
C PRO A 15 7.14 -14.98 6.26
N ALA A 16 6.40 -15.97 6.77
CA ALA A 16 6.65 -16.60 8.06
C ALA A 16 7.53 -17.86 7.97
N ASP A 17 7.61 -18.50 6.80
CA ASP A 17 8.39 -19.73 6.57
C ASP A 17 8.90 -19.79 5.12
N PRO A 18 10.17 -19.42 4.85
CA PRO A 18 10.70 -19.34 3.49
C PRO A 18 10.83 -20.70 2.78
N THR A 19 10.56 -21.82 3.46
CA THR A 19 10.54 -23.16 2.85
C THR A 19 9.18 -23.52 2.26
N ARG A 20 8.17 -22.64 2.43
CA ARG A 20 6.80 -22.84 1.95
C ARG A 20 6.40 -21.75 0.97
N ASP A 21 5.46 -22.12 0.13
CA ASP A 21 4.77 -21.20 -0.76
C ASP A 21 3.41 -20.79 -0.16
N LEU A 22 3.03 -19.54 -0.40
CA LEU A 22 1.74 -18.95 -0.08
C LEU A 22 1.06 -18.50 -1.38
N PHE A 23 -0.21 -18.90 -1.55
CA PHE A 23 -1.05 -18.30 -2.57
C PHE A 23 -1.68 -17.01 -2.04
N ASP A 24 -1.54 -15.92 -2.80
CA ASP A 24 -2.09 -14.61 -2.45
C ASP A 24 -2.63 -13.88 -3.69
N ALA A 25 -3.42 -12.84 -3.45
CA ALA A 25 -4.15 -12.09 -4.47
C ALA A 25 -4.09 -10.58 -4.18
N GLY A 26 -3.35 -9.85 -5.00
CA GLY A 26 -3.28 -8.39 -4.95
C GLY A 26 -4.22 -7.71 -5.93
N ARG A 27 -4.44 -6.41 -5.76
CA ARG A 27 -5.13 -5.54 -6.73
C ARG A 27 -4.11 -4.80 -7.57
N ARG A 28 -4.23 -4.91 -8.90
CA ARG A 28 -3.43 -4.08 -9.80
C ARG A 28 -4.05 -2.68 -9.97
N ILE A 29 -3.25 -1.66 -9.65
CA ILE A 29 -3.55 -0.24 -9.77
C ILE A 29 -2.78 0.33 -10.96
N ALA A 30 -3.51 0.57 -12.05
CA ALA A 30 -2.94 1.12 -13.27
C ALA A 30 -2.41 2.56 -13.09
N LEU A 31 -1.52 2.98 -13.98
CA LEU A 31 -1.01 4.36 -14.04
C LEU A 31 -2.15 5.40 -13.97
N GLY A 32 -1.99 6.40 -13.10
CA GLY A 32 -2.95 7.48 -12.89
C GLY A 32 -4.23 7.05 -12.17
N LYS A 33 -4.26 5.85 -11.60
CA LYS A 33 -5.35 5.35 -10.74
C LYS A 33 -4.90 5.29 -9.29
N SER A 34 -5.86 5.09 -8.39
CA SER A 34 -5.60 4.97 -6.97
C SER A 34 -6.47 3.93 -6.30
N GLU A 35 -5.96 3.41 -5.19
CA GLU A 35 -6.69 2.65 -4.18
C GLU A 35 -6.94 3.54 -2.97
N ARG A 36 -8.09 3.35 -2.32
CA ARG A 36 -8.49 4.11 -1.14
C ARG A 36 -9.13 3.19 -0.12
N PHE A 37 -8.80 3.40 1.14
CA PHE A 37 -9.47 2.73 2.24
C PHE A 37 -9.70 3.72 3.40
N HIS A 38 -10.72 3.42 4.18
CA HIS A 38 -11.12 4.20 5.34
C HIS A 38 -10.52 3.59 6.60
N VAL A 39 -9.96 4.42 7.46
CA VAL A 39 -9.45 4.05 8.78
C VAL A 39 -10.38 4.65 9.81
N ASP A 40 -10.81 3.83 10.77
CA ASP A 40 -11.63 4.25 11.90
C ASP A 40 -11.03 3.71 13.21
N GLY A 41 -11.32 4.38 14.32
CA GLY A 41 -10.84 4.01 15.66
C GLY A 41 -9.38 4.34 15.96
N ALA A 42 -8.73 5.18 15.14
CA ALA A 42 -7.37 5.63 15.42
C ALA A 42 -7.36 6.67 16.57
N VAL A 43 -6.33 6.62 17.40
CA VAL A 43 -6.15 7.55 18.51
C VAL A 43 -5.63 8.88 17.96
N LEU A 44 -6.49 9.90 18.03
CA LEU A 44 -6.20 11.27 17.61
C LEU A 44 -4.87 11.77 18.21
N GLY A 45 -4.02 12.36 17.36
CA GLY A 45 -2.79 13.00 17.80
C GLY A 45 -1.66 12.04 18.21
N ARG A 46 -1.83 10.73 18.00
CA ARG A 46 -0.72 9.76 18.10
C ARG A 46 -0.21 9.42 16.71
N VAL A 47 1.11 9.30 16.59
CA VAL A 47 1.75 8.76 15.38
C VAL A 47 1.15 7.39 15.07
N ALA A 48 0.93 7.13 13.79
CA ALA A 48 0.56 5.81 13.28
C ALA A 48 1.52 5.42 12.16
N TYR A 49 1.54 4.14 11.78
CA TYR A 49 2.34 3.66 10.66
C TYR A 49 1.45 2.98 9.64
N LEU A 50 1.53 3.43 8.40
CA LEU A 50 0.98 2.73 7.25
C LEU A 50 2.02 1.72 6.77
N ILE A 51 1.64 0.45 6.78
CA ILE A 51 2.43 -0.62 6.17
C ILE A 51 1.81 -0.96 4.83
N VAL A 52 2.62 -0.94 3.78
CA VAL A 52 2.25 -1.39 2.44
C VAL A 52 3.14 -2.57 2.06
N ARG A 53 2.53 -3.75 1.90
CA ARG A 53 3.18 -4.95 1.39
C ARG A 53 2.82 -5.14 -0.08
N THR A 54 3.84 -5.26 -0.91
CA THR A 54 3.72 -5.38 -2.37
C THR A 54 4.78 -6.34 -2.92
N MET A 55 4.72 -6.61 -4.21
CA MET A 55 5.74 -7.32 -4.97
C MET A 55 5.98 -6.53 -6.26
N PRO A 56 6.91 -5.55 -6.28
CA PRO A 56 7.09 -4.69 -7.43
C PRO A 56 7.71 -5.45 -8.61
N GLU A 57 7.07 -5.35 -9.78
CA GLU A 57 7.54 -5.98 -11.02
C GLU A 57 8.55 -5.11 -11.79
N GLY A 58 8.66 -3.83 -11.41
CA GLY A 58 9.41 -2.80 -12.09
C GLY A 58 9.48 -1.51 -11.26
N PRO A 59 10.10 -0.45 -11.81
CA PRO A 59 10.16 0.84 -11.14
C PRO A 59 8.77 1.47 -11.04
N GLY A 60 8.42 1.98 -9.86
CA GLY A 60 7.13 2.59 -9.61
C GLY A 60 7.18 3.72 -8.58
N LYS A 61 6.25 4.67 -8.69
CA LYS A 61 6.04 5.76 -7.75
C LYS A 61 4.61 5.70 -7.25
N VAL A 62 4.44 5.48 -5.95
CA VAL A 62 3.12 5.45 -5.31
C VAL A 62 3.03 6.58 -4.32
N ARG A 63 2.20 7.57 -4.64
CA ARG A 63 1.98 8.72 -3.78
C ARG A 63 0.94 8.39 -2.71
N VAL A 64 1.31 8.64 -1.47
CA VAL A 64 0.49 8.40 -0.29
C VAL A 64 -0.17 9.71 0.14
N ARG A 65 -1.49 9.70 0.27
CA ARG A 65 -2.24 10.84 0.81
C ARG A 65 -3.13 10.41 1.97
N VAL A 66 -3.30 11.30 2.94
CA VAL A 66 -4.28 11.18 4.04
C VAL A 66 -5.21 12.38 3.99
N ASP A 67 -6.52 12.12 3.87
CA ASP A 67 -7.55 13.16 3.67
C ASP A 67 -7.20 14.14 2.53
N GLY A 68 -6.61 13.61 1.45
CA GLY A 68 -6.18 14.38 0.28
C GLY A 68 -4.87 15.18 0.45
N ARG A 69 -4.28 15.23 1.65
CA ARG A 69 -2.95 15.83 1.89
C ARG A 69 -1.86 14.79 1.61
N GLU A 70 -0.85 15.16 0.84
CA GLU A 70 0.31 14.30 0.57
C GLU A 70 1.14 14.08 1.84
N VAL A 71 1.44 12.81 2.12
CA VAL A 71 2.33 12.39 3.22
C VAL A 71 3.73 12.13 2.67
N THR A 72 3.81 11.29 1.62
CA THR A 72 5.08 10.89 1.00
C THR A 72 4.85 10.30 -0.39
N VAL A 73 5.94 10.00 -1.10
CA VAL A 73 5.98 9.18 -2.32
C VAL A 73 6.84 7.96 -2.05
N LEU A 74 6.27 6.77 -2.24
CA LEU A 74 6.99 5.51 -2.23
C LEU A 74 7.68 5.31 -3.56
N GLU A 75 8.98 5.09 -3.52
CA GLU A 75 9.74 4.59 -4.66
C GLU A 75 9.90 3.08 -4.55
N LEU A 76 9.51 2.39 -5.62
CA LEU A 76 9.58 0.95 -5.76
C LEU A 76 10.57 0.63 -6.87
N GLU A 77 11.36 -0.41 -6.63
CA GLU A 77 12.22 -1.04 -7.61
C GLU A 77 11.80 -2.50 -7.73
N ARG A 78 12.08 -3.11 -8.88
CA ARG A 78 11.82 -4.54 -9.10
C ARG A 78 12.45 -5.35 -7.97
N HIS A 79 11.69 -6.27 -7.40
CA HIS A 79 12.18 -7.15 -6.35
C HIS A 79 11.65 -8.57 -6.56
N GLU A 80 12.44 -9.57 -6.17
CA GLU A 80 12.03 -10.97 -6.17
C GLU A 80 11.40 -11.30 -4.81
N GLY A 81 10.07 -11.24 -4.76
CA GLY A 81 9.28 -11.52 -3.55
C GLY A 81 8.76 -10.28 -2.85
N TRP A 82 8.36 -10.46 -1.59
CA TRP A 82 7.70 -9.42 -0.80
C TRP A 82 8.59 -8.23 -0.52
N VAL A 83 8.03 -7.04 -0.66
CA VAL A 83 8.59 -5.78 -0.20
C VAL A 83 7.59 -5.13 0.74
N GLU A 84 8.05 -4.75 1.93
CA GLU A 84 7.26 -3.98 2.88
C GLU A 84 7.82 -2.56 2.98
N LYS A 85 6.94 -1.58 2.85
CA LYS A 85 7.25 -0.17 3.08
C LYS A 85 6.48 0.28 4.31
N THR A 86 7.21 0.82 5.28
CA THR A 86 6.65 1.46 6.47
C THR A 86 6.66 2.97 6.26
N ILE A 87 5.49 3.59 6.32
CA ILE A 87 5.32 5.04 6.22
C ILE A 87 4.83 5.54 7.57
N GLU A 88 5.62 6.42 8.19
CA GLU A 88 5.15 7.16 9.35
C GLU A 88 4.04 8.13 8.92
N LEU A 89 2.92 8.09 9.63
CA LEU A 89 1.86 9.07 9.57
C LEU A 89 2.02 9.99 10.79
N PRO A 90 2.58 11.20 10.61
CA PRO A 90 2.76 12.11 11.72
C PRO A 90 1.41 12.43 12.40
N ALA A 91 1.46 12.79 13.68
CA ALA A 91 0.29 12.98 14.52
C ALA A 91 -0.74 13.99 13.95
N ASP A 92 -0.33 14.96 13.13
CA ASP A 92 -1.21 15.94 12.49
C ASP A 92 -2.04 15.38 11.32
N PHE A 93 -1.68 14.20 10.82
CA PHE A 93 -2.46 13.43 9.84
C PHE A 93 -3.42 12.43 10.50
N VAL A 94 -3.14 12.01 11.74
CA VAL A 94 -3.92 10.96 12.42
C VAL A 94 -5.11 11.54 13.16
N ARG A 95 -6.32 11.21 12.68
CA ARG A 95 -7.61 11.58 13.25
C ARG A 95 -8.33 10.35 13.81
N GLY A 96 -9.45 10.54 14.50
CA GLY A 96 -10.34 9.43 14.91
C GLY A 96 -10.74 8.53 13.74
N SER A 97 -11.01 9.17 12.60
CA SER A 97 -11.29 8.54 11.32
C SER A 97 -10.64 9.35 10.19
N PHE A 98 -10.06 8.70 9.19
CA PHE A 98 -9.46 9.35 8.02
C PHE A 98 -9.39 8.43 6.81
N ASP A 99 -9.29 9.00 5.62
CA ASP A 99 -9.12 8.24 4.38
C ASP A 99 -7.64 8.21 3.97
N VAL A 100 -7.17 7.02 3.62
CA VAL A 100 -5.84 6.81 3.02
C VAL A 100 -6.01 6.56 1.52
N GLU A 101 -5.17 7.21 0.72
CA GLU A 101 -5.10 7.01 -0.73
C GLU A 101 -3.68 6.62 -1.16
N LEU A 102 -3.59 5.53 -1.93
CA LEU A 102 -2.39 5.07 -2.63
C LEU A 102 -2.58 5.34 -4.13
N ALA A 103 -1.95 6.38 -4.66
CA ALA A 103 -2.06 6.77 -6.07
C ALA A 103 -0.83 6.33 -6.87
N ASN A 104 -1.04 5.58 -7.95
CA ASN A 104 0.04 5.14 -8.82
C ASN A 104 0.42 6.23 -9.83
N ASP A 105 1.60 6.81 -9.65
CA ASP A 105 2.20 7.83 -10.52
C ASP A 105 3.14 7.22 -11.59
N GLY A 106 3.30 5.89 -11.62
CA GLY A 106 4.04 5.16 -12.66
C GLY A 106 5.55 5.03 -12.45
N PRO A 107 6.31 4.58 -13.46
CA PRO A 107 5.87 4.27 -14.83
C PRO A 107 5.17 2.91 -15.00
N THR A 108 5.31 1.96 -14.07
CA THR A 108 4.63 0.65 -14.15
C THR A 108 3.35 0.62 -13.33
N ASP A 109 2.57 -0.45 -13.49
CA ASP A 109 1.45 -0.72 -12.60
C ASP A 109 1.96 -1.03 -11.18
N PHE A 110 1.19 -0.61 -10.18
CA PHE A 110 1.40 -0.93 -8.77
C PHE A 110 0.46 -2.09 -8.40
N VAL A 111 0.97 -3.11 -7.72
CA VAL A 111 0.12 -4.19 -7.21
C VAL A 111 0.06 -4.09 -5.69
N ASP A 112 -1.08 -3.66 -5.17
CA ASP A 112 -1.34 -3.63 -3.73
C ASP A 112 -1.78 -5.02 -3.28
N TYR A 113 -1.00 -5.68 -2.42
CA TYR A 113 -1.42 -6.95 -1.81
C TYR A 113 -2.06 -6.70 -0.46
N HIS A 114 -1.37 -5.97 0.41
CA HIS A 114 -1.86 -5.65 1.75
C HIS A 114 -1.44 -4.23 2.14
N ALA A 115 -2.41 -3.47 2.62
CA ALA A 115 -2.19 -2.16 3.24
C ALA A 115 -2.93 -2.10 4.58
N TRP A 116 -2.23 -1.73 5.65
CA TRP A 116 -2.83 -1.63 6.98
C TRP A 116 -2.17 -0.55 7.83
N ILE A 117 -2.90 -0.07 8.84
CA ILE A 117 -2.40 0.87 9.84
C ILE A 117 -2.06 0.13 11.13
N VAL A 118 -0.96 0.50 11.76
CA VAL A 118 -0.63 0.13 13.15
C VAL A 118 -0.44 1.38 14.00
N GLN A 119 -0.83 1.30 15.28
CA GLN A 119 -0.73 2.38 16.26
C GLN A 119 -0.56 1.84 17.68
#